data_AF-A0AAV9TPT7-F1
#
_entry.id   AF-A0AAV9TPT7-F1
#
_cell.length_a   1.000
_cell.length_b   1.000
_cell.length_c   1.000
_cell.angle_alpha   90.00
_cell.angle_beta   90.00
_cell.angle_gamma   90.00
#
_symmetry.space_group_name_H-M   'P 1'
#
loop_
_entity.id
_entity.type
_entity.pdbx_description
1 polymer ?
#
loop_
_entity_poly.entity_id
_entity_poly.type
_entity_poly.pdbx_seq_one_letter_code
_entity_poly.pdbx_strand_id
1 'polypeptide(L)'
;MPKATFHPFGRWILPWWYRLPTVSAAEALEDLDDDVARHISTGIDRLDEALAFSGPRQESGTAPKGLQRGQVSEIWGPPGSGKTALGIQLVANALHEGRGAVWVGRFISSCDALEEK
;
A
#
# COMPACT_ATOMS: atom_id res chain seq x y z
N MET A 1 19.83 -40.23 -25.65
CA MET A 1 19.30 -39.52 -24.47
C MET A 1 19.24 -38.04 -24.79
N PRO A 2 18.04 -37.46 -25.01
CA PRO A 2 17.90 -36.08 -25.46
C PRO A 2 18.00 -35.09 -24.28
N LYS A 3 18.80 -34.04 -24.44
CA LYS A 3 18.75 -32.85 -23.57
C LYS A 3 17.59 -31.98 -24.05
N ALA A 4 16.59 -31.79 -23.20
CA ALA A 4 15.49 -30.87 -23.46
C ALA A 4 15.97 -29.44 -23.19
N THR A 5 16.13 -28.65 -24.25
CA THR A 5 16.32 -27.20 -24.17
C THR A 5 14.95 -26.55 -24.15
N PHE A 6 14.57 -25.98 -23.01
CA PHE A 6 13.31 -25.25 -22.86
C PHE A 6 13.48 -23.83 -23.39
N HIS A 7 12.89 -23.55 -24.55
CA HIS A 7 12.72 -22.20 -25.07
C HIS A 7 11.30 -21.75 -24.73
N PRO A 8 11.08 -20.68 -23.93
CA PRO A 8 9.74 -20.16 -23.74
C PRO A 8 9.27 -19.48 -25.02
N PHE A 9 8.42 -20.20 -25.74
CA PHE A 9 7.70 -19.79 -26.93
C PHE A 9 6.67 -18.70 -26.60
N GLY A 10 6.62 -17.67 -27.46
CA GLY A 10 5.35 -17.25 -28.06
C GLY A 10 4.40 -16.42 -27.19
N ARG A 11 4.59 -15.10 -27.26
CA ARG A 11 3.57 -14.07 -27.02
C ARG A 11 2.45 -14.18 -28.07
N TRP A 12 1.39 -14.94 -27.77
CA TRP A 12 0.13 -14.94 -28.54
C TRP A 12 -1.05 -14.97 -27.55
N ILE A 13 -1.98 -14.04 -27.72
CA ILE A 13 -3.07 -13.72 -26.79
C ILE A 13 -4.30 -14.62 -27.06
N LEU A 14 -5.13 -14.85 -26.02
CA LEU A 14 -6.50 -15.44 -25.88
C LEU A 14 -6.52 -16.84 -25.22
N PRO A 15 -7.10 -17.07 -24.00
CA PRO A 15 -8.43 -16.65 -23.51
C PRO A 15 -8.41 -16.05 -22.08
N TRP A 16 -7.47 -15.16 -21.79
CA TRP A 16 -7.03 -14.84 -20.43
C TRP A 16 -7.44 -13.43 -19.95
N TRP A 17 -8.70 -13.01 -20.16
CA TRP A 17 -9.19 -11.70 -19.67
C TRP A 17 -10.09 -11.75 -18.43
N TYR A 18 -10.29 -12.94 -17.87
CA TYR A 18 -11.06 -13.13 -16.62
C TYR A 18 -10.29 -13.90 -15.54
N ARG A 19 -9.05 -14.32 -15.82
CA ARG A 19 -8.17 -14.88 -14.80
C ARG A 19 -7.36 -13.74 -14.23
N LEU A 20 -7.58 -13.45 -12.96
CA LEU A 20 -6.64 -12.66 -12.18
C LEU A 20 -5.27 -13.35 -12.31
N PRO A 21 -4.17 -12.59 -12.52
CA PRO A 21 -2.85 -13.18 -12.51
C PRO A 21 -2.65 -14.00 -11.24
N THR A 22 -2.46 -15.30 -11.41
CA THR A 22 -2.17 -16.22 -10.32
C THR A 22 -0.66 -16.22 -10.13
N VAL A 23 -0.19 -15.45 -9.15
CA VAL A 23 1.17 -15.58 -8.62
C VAL A 23 1.20 -16.72 -7.61
N SER A 24 2.30 -17.46 -7.57
CA SER A 24 2.47 -18.48 -6.53
C SER A 24 2.67 -17.82 -5.17
N ALA A 25 2.31 -18.49 -4.07
CA ALA A 25 2.52 -17.93 -2.73
C ALA A 25 4.01 -17.73 -2.40
N ALA A 26 4.91 -18.52 -2.98
CA ALA A 26 6.36 -18.38 -2.79
C ALA A 26 6.89 -17.15 -3.53
N GLU A 27 6.50 -16.95 -4.78
CA GLU A 27 6.84 -15.77 -5.58
C GLU A 27 6.30 -14.49 -4.94
N ALA A 28 5.03 -14.50 -4.49
CA ALA A 28 4.45 -13.37 -3.77
C ALA A 28 5.17 -13.07 -2.44
N LEU A 29 5.77 -14.08 -1.81
CA LEU A 29 6.56 -13.90 -0.59
C LEU A 29 7.96 -13.34 -0.89
N GLU A 30 8.59 -13.77 -2.00
CA GLU A 30 9.86 -13.21 -2.49
C GLU A 30 9.68 -11.73 -2.90
N ASP A 31 8.60 -11.39 -3.61
CA ASP A 31 8.26 -10.00 -3.97
C ASP A 31 8.09 -9.09 -2.72
N LEU A 32 7.57 -9.63 -1.62
CA LEU A 32 7.43 -8.91 -0.35
C LEU A 32 8.78 -8.69 0.36
N ASP A 33 9.77 -9.55 0.12
CA ASP A 33 11.13 -9.47 0.71
C ASP A 33 12.06 -8.60 -0.16
N ASP A 34 11.81 -8.51 -1.47
CA ASP A 34 12.55 -7.63 -2.39
C ASP A 34 12.04 -6.17 -2.35
N ASP A 35 10.74 -5.95 -2.07
CA ASP A 35 10.15 -4.63 -1.83
C ASP A 35 10.21 -4.26 -0.35
N VAL A 36 11.35 -4.50 0.31
CA VAL A 36 11.63 -4.06 1.69
C VAL A 36 11.60 -2.53 1.76
N ALA A 37 10.36 -2.09 1.90
CA ALA A 37 9.83 -0.99 2.67
C ALA A 37 10.24 0.42 2.26
N ARG A 38 9.70 0.85 1.12
CA ARG A 38 9.32 2.26 1.00
C ARG A 38 8.12 2.51 1.90
N HIS A 39 8.34 2.89 3.15
CA HIS A 39 7.27 3.41 4.00
C HIS A 39 6.95 4.87 3.67
N ILE A 40 5.80 5.35 4.12
CA ILE A 40 5.44 6.77 4.18
C ILE A 40 5.32 7.14 5.66
N SER A 41 6.15 8.10 6.10
CA SER A 41 6.05 8.63 7.47
C SER A 41 4.69 9.32 7.66
N THR A 42 4.11 9.17 8.85
CA THR A 42 2.92 9.92 9.28
C THR A 42 3.27 11.31 9.81
N GLY A 43 4.55 11.60 10.03
CA GLY A 43 5.03 12.80 10.72
C GLY A 43 4.85 12.76 12.24
N ILE A 44 4.44 11.60 12.80
CA ILE A 44 4.28 11.37 14.23
C ILE A 44 5.14 10.18 14.60
N ASP A 45 6.29 10.42 15.25
CA ASP A 45 7.28 9.38 15.56
C ASP A 45 6.67 8.16 16.27
N ARG A 46 5.81 8.40 17.26
CA ARG A 46 5.15 7.32 18.01
C ARG A 46 4.21 6.48 17.15
N LEU A 47 3.53 7.09 16.18
CA LEU A 47 2.66 6.37 15.27
C LEU A 47 3.48 5.60 14.25
N ASP A 48 4.55 6.20 13.74
CA ASP A 48 5.47 5.54 12.81
C ASP A 48 6.14 4.31 13.45
N GLU A 49 6.51 4.40 14.72
CA GLU A 49 7.00 3.27 15.51
C GLU A 49 5.92 2.20 15.75
N ALA A 50 4.69 2.60 16.07
CA ALA A 50 3.58 1.67 16.24
C ALA A 50 3.20 0.93 14.95
N LEU A 51 3.47 1.55 13.80
CA LEU A 51 3.26 0.98 12.46
C LEU A 51 4.46 0.20 11.94
N ALA A 52 5.57 0.16 12.69
CA ALA A 52 6.75 -0.59 12.28
C ALA A 52 6.41 -2.09 12.21
N PHE A 53 6.49 -2.64 11.00
CA PHE A 53 6.27 -4.07 10.79
C PHE A 53 7.31 -4.86 11.58
N SER A 54 6.88 -5.88 12.33
CA SER A 54 7.76 -6.81 13.05
C SER A 54 7.60 -8.20 12.42
N GLY A 55 8.16 -8.38 11.23
CA GLY A 55 8.16 -9.67 10.53
C GLY A 55 9.20 -10.65 11.11
N PRO A 56 9.03 -11.98 10.94
CA PRO A 56 9.89 -13.00 11.55
C PRO A 56 11.33 -13.06 11.02
N ARG A 57 11.72 -12.21 10.05
CA ARG A 57 13.05 -12.22 9.42
C ARG A 57 13.73 -10.84 9.41
N GLN A 58 13.45 -9.98 10.40
CA GLN A 58 14.24 -8.76 10.58
C GLN A 58 15.58 -9.08 11.26
N GLU A 59 16.49 -9.61 10.47
CA GLU A 59 17.90 -9.72 10.85
C GLU A 59 18.66 -8.55 10.19
N SER A 60 18.92 -7.50 10.97
CA SER A 60 19.97 -6.49 10.73
C SER A 60 19.66 -5.22 9.90
N GLY A 61 18.41 -4.79 9.77
CA GLY A 61 18.05 -3.48 9.18
C GLY A 61 17.23 -2.59 10.11
N THR A 62 17.33 -1.26 9.98
CA THR A 62 16.41 -0.32 10.63
C THR A 62 14.98 -0.67 10.18
N ALA A 63 14.14 -1.11 11.11
CA ALA A 63 12.75 -1.45 10.82
C ALA A 63 12.05 -0.27 10.13
N PRO A 64 11.29 -0.49 9.04
CA PRO A 64 10.58 0.57 8.39
C PRO A 64 9.47 1.11 9.32
N LYS A 65 9.62 2.36 9.77
CA LYS A 65 8.65 3.11 10.56
C LYS A 65 7.62 3.86 9.67
N GLY A 66 6.33 3.73 9.98
CA GLY A 66 5.25 4.38 9.22
C GLY A 66 4.47 3.43 8.30
N LEU A 67 3.64 4.00 7.44
CA LEU A 67 2.71 3.23 6.60
C LEU A 67 3.44 2.49 5.48
N GLN A 68 3.27 1.17 5.42
CA GLN A 68 3.92 0.32 4.43
C GLN A 68 3.28 0.47 3.05
N ARG A 69 4.09 0.64 2.00
CA ARG A 69 3.63 0.57 0.62
C ARG A 69 3.45 -0.90 0.20
N GLY A 70 2.66 -1.13 -0.85
CA GLY A 70 2.29 -2.50 -1.27
C GLY A 70 1.19 -3.13 -0.40
N GLN A 71 0.75 -2.46 0.67
CA GLN A 71 -0.32 -2.90 1.55
C GLN A 71 -1.50 -1.92 1.54
N VAL A 72 -2.67 -2.41 1.91
CA VAL A 72 -3.85 -1.58 2.16
C VAL A 72 -3.95 -1.34 3.66
N SER A 73 -3.93 -0.08 4.07
CA SER A 73 -4.09 0.32 5.47
C SER A 73 -5.40 1.07 5.67
N GLU A 74 -6.12 0.71 6.71
CA GLU A 74 -7.46 1.22 6.98
C GLU A 74 -7.49 2.00 8.31
N ILE A 75 -8.05 3.21 8.28
CA ILE A 75 -8.10 4.11 9.43
C ILE A 75 -9.57 4.28 9.84
N TRP A 76 -9.91 3.81 11.04
CA TRP A 76 -11.26 3.85 11.59
C TRP A 76 -11.39 4.80 12.78
N GLY A 77 -12.61 5.31 13.02
CA GLY A 77 -12.92 6.10 14.21
C GLY A 77 -14.15 7.01 14.06
N PRO A 78 -14.65 7.60 15.16
CA PRO A 78 -15.79 8.52 15.16
C PRO A 78 -15.62 9.74 14.23
N PRO A 79 -16.70 10.41 13.78
CA PRO A 79 -16.57 11.68 13.06
C PRO A 79 -15.75 12.69 13.87
N GLY A 80 -14.90 13.47 13.21
CA GLY A 80 -14.01 14.43 13.88
C GLY A 80 -12.73 13.83 14.49
N SER A 81 -12.52 12.51 14.49
CA SER A 81 -11.31 11.87 15.06
C SER A 81 -10.00 12.12 14.29
N GLY A 82 -9.99 12.99 13.28
CA GLY A 82 -8.78 13.35 12.53
C GLY A 82 -8.37 12.42 11.38
N LYS A 83 -9.18 11.42 11.00
CA LYS A 83 -8.86 10.48 9.89
C LYS A 83 -8.50 11.19 8.58
N THR A 84 -9.31 12.18 8.19
CA THR A 84 -9.07 12.98 6.98
C THR A 84 -7.81 13.83 7.10
N ALA A 85 -7.56 14.42 8.28
CA ALA A 85 -6.35 15.20 8.52
C ALA A 85 -5.09 14.32 8.42
N LEU A 86 -5.13 13.11 8.99
CA LEU A 86 -4.05 12.13 8.86
C LEU A 86 -3.84 11.73 7.39
N GLY A 87 -4.92 11.48 6.64
CA GLY A 87 -4.83 11.20 5.21
C GLY A 87 -4.18 12.32 4.40
N ILE A 88 -4.53 13.57 4.68
CA ILE A 88 -3.90 14.74 4.05
C ILE A 88 -2.42 14.84 4.44
N GLN A 89 -2.07 14.59 5.71
CA GLN A 89 -0.67 14.60 6.16
C GLN A 89 0.16 13.55 5.42
N LEU A 90 -0.40 12.36 5.17
CA LEU A 90 0.28 11.33 4.39
C LEU A 90 0.54 11.75 2.95
N VAL A 91 -0.41 12.44 2.32
CA VAL A 91 -0.23 13.03 0.99
C VAL A 91 0.88 14.08 1.02
N ALA A 92 0.86 14.97 2.02
CA ALA A 92 1.89 16.01 2.17
C ALA A 92 3.29 15.41 2.35
N ASN A 93 3.42 14.36 3.17
CA ASN A 93 4.70 13.68 3.41
C ASN A 93 5.19 12.96 2.14
N ALA A 94 4.30 12.27 1.41
CA ALA A 94 4.66 11.67 0.13
C ALA A 94 5.18 12.71 -0.88
N LEU A 95 4.52 13.86 -0.98
CA LEU A 95 4.95 14.96 -1.85
C LEU A 95 6.28 15.57 -1.39
N HIS A 96 6.50 15.73 -0.08
CA HIS A 96 7.74 16.24 0.48
C HIS A 96 8.95 15.35 0.14
N GLU A 97 8.74 14.03 0.11
CA GLU A 97 9.74 13.05 -0.31
C GLU A 97 9.93 12.95 -1.84
N GLY A 98 9.28 13.82 -2.62
CA GLY A 98 9.35 13.82 -4.08
C GLY A 98 8.54 12.70 -4.75
N ARG A 99 7.59 12.09 -4.04
CA ARG A 99 6.71 11.03 -4.54
C ARG A 99 5.36 11.61 -5.00
N GLY A 100 4.61 10.82 -5.77
CA GLY A 100 3.25 11.17 -6.19
C GLY A 100 2.19 10.64 -5.21
N ALA A 101 1.03 11.31 -5.17
CA ALA A 101 -0.13 10.88 -4.39
C ALA A 101 -1.44 11.21 -5.12
N VAL A 102 -2.46 10.36 -4.94
CA VAL A 102 -3.81 10.56 -5.46
C VAL A 102 -4.77 10.56 -4.28
N TRP A 103 -5.52 11.65 -4.11
CA TRP A 103 -6.53 11.78 -3.07
C TRP A 103 -7.93 11.67 -3.67
N VAL A 104 -8.66 10.62 -3.31
CA VAL A 104 -10.06 10.45 -3.69
C VAL A 104 -10.93 10.80 -2.48
N GLY A 105 -11.35 12.06 -2.41
CA GLY A 105 -12.22 12.55 -1.35
C GLY A 105 -13.70 12.33 -1.65
N ARG A 106 -14.52 12.27 -0.60
CA ARG A 106 -15.98 12.39 -0.73
C ARG A 106 -16.31 13.86 -0.95
N PHE A 107 -17.01 14.20 -2.04
CA PHE A 107 -17.66 15.50 -2.16
C PHE A 107 -18.80 15.54 -1.15
N ILE A 108 -18.65 16.32 -0.07
CA ILE A 108 -19.78 16.65 0.78
C ILE A 108 -20.54 17.73 0.01
N SER A 109 -21.55 17.36 -0.78
CA SER A 109 -22.53 18.33 -1.24
C SER A 109 -23.18 18.92 0.01
N SER A 110 -23.09 20.24 0.18
CA SER A 110 -23.62 20.96 1.36
C SER A 110 -25.16 20.89 1.53
N CYS A 111 -25.88 20.05 0.79
CA CYS A 111 -27.29 19.80 1.02
C CYS A 111 -27.46 18.64 2.00
N ASP A 112 -27.20 18.88 3.28
CA ASP A 112 -27.74 18.10 4.42
C ASP A 112 -27.57 18.91 5.73
N ALA A 113 -27.61 20.24 5.64
CA ALA A 113 -27.44 21.13 6.78
C ALA A 113 -28.64 22.08 7.01
N LEU A 114 -29.84 21.75 6.52
CA LEU A 114 -31.05 22.56 6.71
C LEU A 114 -32.34 21.76 6.97
N GLU A 115 -32.26 20.60 7.63
CA GLU A 115 -33.46 19.99 8.23
C GLU A 115 -33.22 19.64 9.70
N GLU A 116 -33.13 20.67 10.51
CA GLU A 116 -33.59 20.61 11.89
C GLU A 116 -34.82 21.55 11.99
N LYS A 117 -36.00 20.95 12.09
CA LYS A 117 -37.24 21.60 12.51
C LYS A 117 -37.89 20.75 13.58
#